data_AF-A0A7U9STK0-F1
#
_entry.id   AF-A0A7U9STK0-F1
#
_cell.length_a   1.000
_cell.length_b   1.000
_cell.length_c   1.000
_cell.angle_alpha   90.00
_cell.angle_beta   90.00
_cell.angle_gamma   90.00
#
_symmetry.space_group_name_H-M   'P 1'
#
loop_
_entity.id
_entity.type
_entity.pdbx_description
1 polymer ?
#
loop_
_entity_poly.entity_id
_entity_poly.type
_entity_poly.pdbx_seq_one_letter_code
_entity_poly.pdbx_strand_id
1 'polypeptide(L)'
;MRSGELLALTPADIDFEKQTVTISKTFHRSKGRDIITSPKTKKSNRTIKMPPFLCEEMQEYIKMLYDIKLDERLFTVTKSYLNHEMERGAKQAGVKKIRVHDIRHSAVSLLINMGFSVLAIGERMGHEAEKITYRYAHLFPTVQTEMAEKLEMERMTKED
;
A
#
# COMPACT_ATOMS: atom_id res chain seq x y z
N MET A 1 1.01 0.22 1.75
CA MET A 1 2.15 -0.06 2.67
C MET A 1 1.90 0.62 4.03
N ARG A 2 2.40 0.10 5.15
CA ARG A 2 2.30 0.75 6.48
C ARG A 2 3.48 1.73 6.64
N SER A 3 3.37 2.73 7.51
CA SER A 3 4.48 3.70 7.70
C SER A 3 5.77 3.05 8.20
N GLY A 4 5.70 2.05 9.08
CA GLY A 4 6.89 1.31 9.51
C GLY A 4 7.55 0.52 8.37
N GLU A 5 6.75 -0.04 7.45
CA GLU A 5 7.25 -0.73 6.25
C GLU A 5 7.94 0.27 5.31
N LEU A 6 7.30 1.42 5.04
CA LEU A 6 7.86 2.52 4.23
C LEU A 6 9.22 2.97 4.76
N LEU A 7 9.28 3.25 6.06
CA LEU A 7 10.47 3.73 6.72
C LEU A 7 11.58 2.68 6.81
N ALA A 8 11.32 1.40 6.51
CA ALA A 8 12.32 0.35 6.50
C ALA A 8 12.85 0.02 5.09
N LEU A 9 12.30 0.64 4.04
CA LEU A 9 12.73 0.38 2.66
C LEU A 9 14.16 0.87 2.42
N THR A 10 14.87 0.06 1.66
CA THR A 10 16.25 0.26 1.19
C THR A 10 16.29 0.05 -0.33
N PRO A 11 17.32 0.56 -1.05
CA PRO A 11 17.44 0.29 -2.49
C PRO A 11 17.43 -1.21 -2.83
N ALA A 12 18.03 -2.07 -2.00
CA ALA A 12 18.05 -3.53 -2.19
C ALA A 12 16.65 -4.18 -2.18
N ASP A 13 15.63 -3.50 -1.66
CA ASP A 13 14.27 -4.03 -1.64
C ASP A 13 13.52 -3.82 -2.98
N ILE A 14 14.09 -3.03 -3.92
CA ILE A 14 13.46 -2.67 -5.19
C ILE A 14 14.20 -3.35 -6.35
N ASP A 15 13.45 -4.10 -7.14
CA ASP A 15 13.90 -4.69 -8.40
C ASP A 15 13.22 -3.91 -9.54
N PHE A 16 13.96 -2.99 -10.16
CA PHE A 16 13.46 -2.13 -11.23
C PHE A 16 13.23 -2.89 -12.54
N GLU A 17 14.00 -3.94 -12.81
CA GLU A 17 13.81 -4.78 -13.99
C GLU A 17 12.50 -5.57 -13.90
N LYS A 18 12.23 -6.18 -12.74
CA LYS A 18 10.97 -6.89 -12.50
C LYS A 18 9.83 -5.97 -12.08
N GLN A 19 10.09 -4.66 -11.91
CA GLN A 19 9.16 -3.66 -11.41
C GLN A 19 8.46 -4.12 -10.12
N THR A 20 9.25 -4.51 -9.13
CA THR A 20 8.73 -5.01 -7.85
C THR A 20 9.42 -4.38 -6.66
N VAL A 21 8.69 -4.23 -5.56
CA VAL A 21 9.26 -3.94 -4.25
C VAL A 21 8.92 -5.04 -3.27
N THR A 22 9.94 -5.49 -2.53
CA THR A 22 9.83 -6.49 -1.47
C THR A 22 9.68 -5.82 -0.13
N ILE A 23 8.61 -6.15 0.58
CA ILE A 23 8.29 -5.63 1.90
C ILE A 23 8.55 -6.74 2.89
N SER A 24 9.69 -6.69 3.59
CA SER A 24 10.17 -7.74 4.49
C SER A 24 10.68 -7.22 5.85
N LYS A 25 10.60 -5.90 6.06
CA LYS A 25 11.14 -5.19 7.22
C LYS A 25 10.14 -4.16 7.73
N THR A 26 10.23 -3.83 9.02
CA THR A 26 9.53 -2.68 9.61
C THR A 26 10.46 -1.91 10.52
N PHE A 27 10.37 -0.59 10.43
CA PHE A 27 11.13 0.35 11.23
C PHE A 27 10.25 0.93 12.33
N HIS A 28 10.79 1.01 13.53
CA HIS A 28 10.22 1.76 14.63
C HIS A 28 11.33 2.28 15.54
N ARG A 29 11.05 3.35 16.28
CA ARG A 29 11.99 3.89 17.26
C ARG A 29 11.50 3.55 18.66
N SER A 30 12.36 3.02 19.51
CA SER A 30 12.04 2.68 20.90
C SER A 30 13.20 3.06 21.81
N LYS A 31 12.90 3.74 22.93
CA LYS A 31 13.91 4.22 23.90
C LYS A 31 15.08 4.95 23.23
N GLY A 32 14.78 5.84 22.27
CA GLY A 32 15.78 6.62 21.53
C GLY A 32 16.52 5.88 20.42
N ARG A 33 16.39 4.55 20.33
CA ARG A 33 17.10 3.72 19.34
C ARG A 33 16.22 3.36 18.16
N ASP A 34 16.84 3.36 16.99
CA ASP A 34 16.26 2.90 15.74
C ASP A 34 16.27 1.38 15.70
N ILE A 35 15.11 0.77 15.46
CA ILE A 35 14.91 -0.67 15.48
C ILE A 35 14.29 -1.10 14.15
N ILE A 36 15.04 -1.92 13.42
CA ILE A 36 14.55 -2.63 12.24
C ILE A 36 14.29 -4.08 12.66
N THR A 37 13.05 -4.54 12.44
CA THR A 37 12.65 -5.92 12.73
C THR A 37 11.99 -6.51 11.51
N SER A 38 11.98 -7.84 11.41
CA SER A 38 11.05 -8.53 10.52
C SER A 38 9.60 -8.20 10.91
N PRO A 39 8.67 -8.13 9.95
CA PRO A 39 7.26 -7.99 10.24
C PRO A 39 6.76 -9.06 11.21
N LYS A 40 5.77 -8.68 12.04
CA LYS A 40 5.22 -9.54 13.10
C LYS A 40 4.55 -10.82 12.58
N THR A 41 4.21 -10.90 11.30
CA THR A 41 3.52 -12.05 10.70
C THR A 41 4.14 -12.42 9.36
N LYS A 42 4.20 -13.73 9.04
CA LYS A 42 4.72 -14.24 7.77
C LYS A 42 4.02 -13.60 6.56
N LYS A 43 2.70 -13.41 6.61
CA LYS A 43 1.90 -12.73 5.56
C LYS A 43 2.25 -11.25 5.33
N SER A 44 2.92 -10.60 6.29
CA SER A 44 3.37 -9.22 6.06
C SER A 44 4.58 -9.17 5.13
N ASN A 45 5.33 -10.28 5.00
CA ASN A 45 6.38 -10.43 4.00
C ASN A 45 5.75 -10.67 2.64
N ARG A 46 5.98 -9.76 1.70
CA ARG A 46 5.37 -9.83 0.37
C ARG A 46 6.16 -9.04 -0.65
N THR A 47 6.04 -9.41 -1.91
CA THR A 47 6.55 -8.65 -3.05
C THR A 47 5.36 -8.10 -3.82
N ILE A 48 5.36 -6.81 -4.12
CA ILE A 48 4.28 -6.16 -4.87
C ILE A 48 4.81 -5.60 -6.18
N LYS A 49 4.02 -5.73 -7.25
CA LYS A 49 4.28 -5.08 -8.54
C LYS A 49 4.10 -3.56 -8.41
N MET A 50 5.08 -2.83 -8.90
CA MET A 50 5.10 -1.37 -8.99
C MET A 50 4.65 -0.95 -10.39
N PRO A 51 3.77 0.05 -10.52
CA PRO A 51 3.51 0.69 -11.81
C PRO A 51 4.80 1.35 -12.36
N PRO A 52 4.96 1.43 -13.70
CA PRO A 52 6.14 2.04 -14.32
C PRO A 52 6.44 3.46 -13.84
N PHE A 53 5.42 4.32 -13.72
CA PHE A 53 5.60 5.70 -13.24
C PHE A 53 6.24 5.75 -11.84
N LEU A 54 5.88 4.81 -10.96
CA LEU A 54 6.42 4.77 -9.60
C LEU A 54 7.85 4.23 -9.61
N CYS A 55 8.21 3.34 -10.54
CA CYS A 55 9.59 2.93 -10.73
C CYS A 55 10.45 4.13 -11.14
N GLU A 56 9.99 4.92 -12.11
CA GLU A 56 10.69 6.13 -12.60
C GLU A 56 10.89 7.14 -11.46
N GLU A 57 9.82 7.51 -10.74
CA GLU A 57 9.90 8.40 -9.58
C GLU A 57 10.88 7.92 -8.51
N MET A 58 10.89 6.61 -8.21
CA MET A 58 11.80 6.03 -7.22
C MET A 58 13.25 6.02 -7.72
N GLN A 59 13.50 5.79 -9.01
CA GLN A 59 14.85 5.85 -9.59
C GLN A 59 15.39 7.29 -9.56
N GLU A 60 14.55 8.27 -9.90
CA GLU A 60 14.91 9.69 -9.83
C GLU A 60 15.23 10.10 -8.38
N TYR A 61 14.36 9.71 -7.43
CA TYR A 61 14.58 9.97 -6.02
C TYR A 61 15.90 9.39 -5.52
N ILE A 62 16.21 8.13 -5.85
CA ILE A 62 17.46 7.47 -5.43
C ILE A 62 18.68 8.18 -6.01
N LYS A 63 18.63 8.64 -7.27
CA LYS A 63 19.73 9.40 -7.91
C LYS A 63 20.02 10.73 -7.21
N MET A 64 19.03 11.33 -6.55
CA MET A 64 19.21 12.56 -5.79
C MET A 64 19.89 12.34 -4.42
N LEU A 65 19.98 11.09 -3.96
CA LEU A 65 20.62 10.74 -2.68
C LEU A 65 22.12 10.56 -2.90
N TYR A 66 22.92 11.29 -2.12
CA TYR A 66 24.38 11.23 -2.21
C TYR A 66 24.93 9.91 -1.64
N ASP A 67 25.61 9.12 -2.48
CA ASP A 67 26.33 7.89 -2.12
C ASP A 67 25.52 6.89 -1.29
N ILE A 68 24.21 6.76 -1.56
CA ILE A 68 23.35 5.84 -0.82
C ILE A 68 23.72 4.38 -1.12
N LYS A 69 23.91 3.59 -0.06
CA LYS A 69 24.19 2.15 -0.17
C LYS A 69 22.91 1.34 -0.30
N LEU A 70 23.05 0.12 -0.82
CA LEU A 70 21.93 -0.78 -1.08
C LEU A 70 21.15 -1.17 0.20
N ASP A 71 21.80 -1.17 1.36
CA ASP A 71 21.22 -1.54 2.66
C ASP A 71 20.82 -0.34 3.52
N GLU A 72 21.00 0.88 3.03
CA GLU A 72 20.64 2.11 3.74
C GLU A 72 19.17 2.48 3.52
N ARG A 73 18.54 3.09 4.53
CA ARG A 73 17.13 3.47 4.45
C ARG A 73 16.95 4.58 3.43
N LEU A 74 16.02 4.39 2.49
CA LEU A 74 15.63 5.42 1.51
C LEU A 74 15.08 6.67 2.21
N PHE A 75 14.25 6.47 3.23
CA PHE A 75 13.58 7.55 3.95
C PHE A 75 14.15 7.68 5.36
N THR A 76 15.17 8.53 5.52
CA THR A 76 15.87 8.78 6.79
C THR A 76 15.10 9.70 7.76
N VAL A 77 13.77 9.77 7.63
CA VAL A 77 12.90 10.56 8.50
C VAL A 77 12.30 9.72 9.62
N THR A 78 11.77 10.41 10.64
CA THR A 78 11.03 9.77 11.73
C THR A 78 9.55 9.65 11.40
N LYS A 79 8.85 8.74 12.07
CA LYS A 79 7.38 8.66 11.99
C LYS A 79 6.70 9.95 12.45
N SER A 80 7.29 10.64 13.44
CA SER A 80 6.77 11.93 13.92
C SER A 80 6.87 12.98 12.83
N TYR A 81 8.03 13.08 12.18
CA TYR A 81 8.26 13.99 11.06
C TYR A 81 7.26 13.74 9.93
N LEU A 82 7.08 12.49 9.52
CA LEU A 82 6.11 12.13 8.47
C LEU A 82 4.67 12.55 8.82
N ASN A 83 4.25 12.39 10.09
CA ASN A 83 2.94 12.83 10.54
C ASN A 83 2.82 14.37 10.55
N HIS A 84 3.87 15.07 10.97
CA HIS A 84 3.92 16.52 10.99
C HIS A 84 3.81 17.09 9.57
N GLU A 85 4.58 16.55 8.62
CA GLU A 85 4.54 16.97 7.22
C GLU A 85 3.17 16.69 6.58
N MET A 86 2.53 15.58 6.93
CA MET A 86 1.16 15.29 6.46
C MET A 86 0.15 16.31 7.00
N GLU A 87 0.25 16.68 8.27
CA GLU A 87 -0.61 17.71 8.87
C GLU A 87 -0.37 19.09 8.27
N ARG A 88 0.90 19.43 8.02
CA ARG A 88 1.31 20.66 7.33
C ARG A 88 0.72 20.73 5.92
N GLY A 89 0.87 19.66 5.13
CA GLY A 89 0.32 19.56 3.77
C GLY A 89 -1.20 19.64 3.75
N ALA A 90 -1.89 18.92 4.65
CA ALA A 90 -3.35 18.97 4.76
C ALA A 90 -3.86 20.40 5.06
N LYS A 91 -3.17 21.12 5.96
CA LYS A 91 -3.50 22.52 6.28
C LYS A 91 -3.28 23.44 5.07
N GLN A 92 -2.18 23.28 4.35
CA GLN A 92 -1.87 24.09 3.16
C GLN A 92 -2.87 23.85 2.02
N ALA A 93 -3.30 22.60 1.84
CA ALA A 93 -4.30 22.23 0.84
C ALA A 93 -5.75 22.60 1.24
N GLY A 94 -5.97 23.13 2.45
CA GLY A 94 -7.31 23.49 2.94
C GLY A 94 -8.23 22.28 3.19
N VAL A 95 -7.67 21.09 3.35
CA VAL A 95 -8.43 19.85 3.57
C VAL A 95 -8.49 19.47 5.05
N LYS A 96 -9.45 18.61 5.41
CA LYS A 96 -9.51 18.02 6.75
C LYS A 96 -8.21 17.27 7.06
N LYS A 97 -7.86 17.17 8.35
CA LYS A 97 -6.66 16.46 8.80
C LYS A 97 -6.60 15.03 8.21
N ILE A 98 -5.54 14.76 7.45
CA ILE A 98 -5.21 13.44 6.90
C ILE A 98 -4.07 12.85 7.73
N ARG A 99 -4.17 11.59 8.15
CA ARG A 99 -3.08 10.87 8.80
C ARG A 99 -2.34 10.05 7.75
N VAL A 100 -1.06 9.74 8.00
CA VAL A 100 -0.27 8.89 7.07
C VAL A 100 -0.94 7.54 6.79
N HIS A 101 -1.62 6.96 7.78
CA HIS A 101 -2.34 5.70 7.56
C HIS A 101 -3.57 5.84 6.67
N ASP A 102 -4.15 7.03 6.55
CA ASP A 102 -5.30 7.30 5.71
C ASP A 102 -4.95 7.19 4.22
N ILE A 103 -3.71 7.48 3.82
CA ILE A 103 -3.24 7.23 2.44
C ILE A 103 -3.41 5.76 2.06
N ARG A 104 -3.09 4.85 3.00
CA ARG A 104 -3.31 3.43 2.78
C ARG A 104 -4.79 3.09 2.68
N HIS A 105 -5.64 3.77 3.46
CA HIS A 105 -7.08 3.61 3.36
C HIS A 105 -7.61 4.07 2.01
N SER A 106 -7.20 5.25 1.55
CA SER A 106 -7.53 5.79 0.22
C SER A 106 -7.09 4.85 -0.90
N ALA A 107 -5.88 4.28 -0.82
CA ALA A 107 -5.40 3.32 -1.82
C ALA A 107 -6.27 2.05 -1.88
N VAL A 108 -6.75 1.56 -0.74
CA VAL A 108 -7.65 0.40 -0.70
C VAL A 108 -9.02 0.76 -1.27
N SER A 109 -9.59 1.90 -0.87
CA SER A 109 -10.86 2.39 -1.41
C SER A 109 -10.82 2.57 -2.92
N LEU A 110 -9.72 3.11 -3.45
CA LEU A 110 -9.52 3.28 -4.89
C LEU A 110 -9.51 1.93 -5.62
N LEU A 111 -8.80 0.93 -5.10
CA LEU A 111 -8.75 -0.41 -5.69
C LEU A 111 -10.11 -1.11 -5.66
N ILE A 112 -10.89 -0.92 -4.58
CA ILE A 112 -12.27 -1.44 -4.50
C ILE A 112 -13.14 -0.77 -5.57
N ASN A 113 -13.05 0.55 -5.70
CA ASN A 113 -13.82 1.29 -6.71
C ASN A 113 -13.43 0.92 -8.15
N MET A 114 -12.18 0.48 -8.36
CA MET A 114 -11.72 -0.10 -9.63
C MET A 114 -12.19 -1.54 -9.87
N GLY A 115 -12.95 -2.14 -8.94
CA GLY A 115 -13.52 -3.48 -9.08
C GLY A 115 -12.60 -4.63 -8.67
N PHE A 116 -11.45 -4.36 -8.04
CA PHE A 116 -10.56 -5.44 -7.60
C PHE A 116 -11.15 -6.20 -6.40
N SER A 117 -10.96 -7.52 -6.39
CA SER A 117 -11.46 -8.37 -5.32
C SER A 117 -10.78 -8.09 -3.97
N VAL A 118 -11.52 -8.27 -2.87
CA VAL A 118 -10.99 -8.12 -1.50
C VAL A 118 -9.76 -8.99 -1.29
N LEU A 119 -9.75 -10.20 -1.85
CA LEU A 119 -8.66 -11.14 -1.72
C LEU A 119 -7.37 -10.59 -2.36
N ALA A 120 -7.44 -10.13 -3.60
CA ALA A 120 -6.29 -9.56 -4.31
C ALA A 120 -5.75 -8.30 -3.61
N ILE A 121 -6.65 -7.45 -3.10
CA ILE A 121 -6.25 -6.27 -2.33
C ILE A 121 -5.60 -6.71 -1.01
N GLY A 122 -6.16 -7.70 -0.32
CA GLY A 122 -5.63 -8.28 0.92
C GLY A 122 -4.20 -8.80 0.77
N GLU A 123 -3.96 -9.58 -0.27
CA GLU A 123 -2.64 -10.10 -0.63
C GLU A 123 -1.64 -8.98 -0.89
N ARG A 124 -1.98 -8.00 -1.74
CA ARG A 124 -1.14 -6.82 -2.02
C ARG A 124 -0.85 -6.02 -0.75
N MET A 125 -1.80 -5.97 0.16
CA MET A 125 -1.67 -5.26 1.43
C MET A 125 -0.90 -6.04 2.49
N GLY A 126 -0.79 -7.37 2.43
CA GLY A 126 -0.27 -8.17 3.54
C GLY A 126 -1.21 -8.11 4.76
N HIS A 127 -2.52 -8.08 4.49
CA HIS A 127 -3.58 -8.10 5.49
C HIS A 127 -4.46 -9.33 5.29
N GLU A 128 -5.08 -9.81 6.37
CA GLU A 128 -6.20 -10.76 6.24
C GLU A 128 -7.35 -10.08 5.50
N ALA A 129 -7.90 -10.77 4.48
CA ALA A 129 -9.01 -10.30 3.67
C ALA A 129 -10.19 -9.83 4.53
N GLU A 130 -10.46 -10.53 5.63
CA GLU A 130 -11.52 -10.23 6.60
C GLU A 130 -11.43 -8.79 7.16
N LYS A 131 -10.23 -8.28 7.42
CA LYS A 131 -10.05 -6.90 7.94
C LYS A 131 -10.37 -5.84 6.90
N ILE A 132 -10.24 -6.17 5.62
CA ILE A 132 -10.62 -5.30 4.51
C ILE A 132 -12.14 -5.40 4.34
N THR A 133 -12.70 -6.61 4.28
CA THR A 133 -14.15 -6.81 4.19
C THR A 133 -14.89 -6.03 5.27
N TYR A 134 -14.51 -6.19 6.55
CA TYR A 134 -15.19 -5.50 7.66
C TYR A 134 -15.10 -3.97 7.56
N ARG A 135 -13.93 -3.45 7.19
CA ARG A 135 -13.67 -2.00 7.20
C ARG A 135 -14.22 -1.26 5.98
N TYR A 136 -14.31 -1.93 4.83
CA TYR A 136 -14.72 -1.32 3.55
C TYR A 136 -15.96 -1.96 2.94
N ALA A 137 -16.73 -2.75 3.71
CA ALA A 137 -17.97 -3.39 3.26
C ALA A 137 -18.88 -2.42 2.48
N HIS A 138 -19.03 -1.20 2.98
CA HIS A 138 -19.87 -0.15 2.38
C HIS A 138 -19.40 0.38 1.01
N LEU A 139 -18.15 0.10 0.61
CA LEU A 139 -17.62 0.48 -0.70
C LEU A 139 -17.84 -0.60 -1.75
N PHE A 140 -18.17 -1.82 -1.35
CA PHE A 140 -18.50 -2.86 -2.31
C PHE A 140 -19.91 -2.61 -2.80
N PRO A 141 -20.13 -2.52 -4.12
CA PRO A 141 -21.49 -2.45 -4.65
C PRO A 141 -22.27 -3.67 -4.14
N THR A 142 -23.53 -3.46 -3.78
CA THR A 142 -24.48 -4.57 -3.62
C THR A 142 -24.69 -5.19 -4.99
N VAL A 143 -23.81 -6.11 -5.32
CA VAL A 143 -23.76 -6.87 -6.58
C VAL A 143 -24.99 -7.77 -6.77
N GLN A 144 -25.98 -7.76 -5.87
CA GLN A 144 -27.16 -8.63 -5.94
C GLN A 144 -27.93 -8.46 -7.26
N THR A 145 -28.18 -7.21 -7.70
CA THR A 145 -28.87 -6.96 -8.98
C THR A 145 -28.01 -7.37 -10.18
N GLU A 146 -26.73 -6.98 -10.20
CA GLU A 146 -25.80 -7.34 -11.28
C GLU A 146 -25.54 -8.85 -11.36
N MET A 147 -25.53 -9.54 -10.21
CA MET A 147 -25.43 -11.00 -10.11
C MET A 147 -26.67 -11.68 -10.67
N ALA A 148 -27.86 -11.19 -10.33
CA ALA A 148 -29.11 -11.70 -10.88
C ALA A 148 -29.17 -11.51 -12.41
N GLU A 149 -28.78 -10.33 -12.91
CA GLU A 149 -28.71 -10.03 -14.34
C GLU A 149 -27.71 -10.92 -15.08
N LYS A 150 -26.50 -11.13 -14.53
CA LYS A 150 -25.50 -12.03 -15.11
C LYS A 150 -25.94 -13.50 -15.12
N LEU A 151 -26.61 -13.95 -14.06
CA LEU A 151 -27.16 -15.31 -14.00
C LEU A 151 -28.27 -15.52 -15.04
N GLU A 152 -29.11 -14.51 -15.28
CA GLU A 152 -30.14 -14.55 -16.33
C GLU A 152 -29.50 -14.60 -17.73
N MET A 153 -28.48 -13.76 -17.99
CA MET A 153 -27.75 -13.77 -19.27
C MET A 153 -27.10 -15.13 -19.55
N GLU A 154 -26.42 -15.73 -18.58
CA GLU A 154 -25.80 -17.06 -18.71
C GLU A 154 -26.80 -18.16 -19.02
N ARG A 155 -28.03 -18.05 -18.49
CA ARG A 155 -29.11 -18.99 -18.78
C ARG A 155 -29.62 -18.82 -20.22
N MET A 156 -29.80 -17.58 -20.68
CA MET A 156 -30.28 -17.30 -22.03
C MET A 156 -29.26 -17.75 -23.10
N THR A 157 -27.96 -17.64 -22.84
CA THR A 157 -26.91 -18.07 -23.79
C THR A 157 -26.77 -19.59 -23.97
N LYS A 158 -27.45 -20.40 -23.16
CA LYS A 158 -27.43 -21.87 -23.26
C LYS A 158 -28.65 -22.46 -23.98
N GLU A 159 -29.62 -21.62 -24.34
CA GLU A 159 -30.84 -22.04 -25.05
C GLU A 159 -30.74 -21.89 -26.59
N ASP A 160 -29.59 -21.48 -27.11
CA ASP A 160 -29.18 -21.52 -28.53
C ASP A 160 -28.12 -22.60 -28.79
#